data_AF-A0A9E1ILN2-F1
#
_entry.id   AF-A0A9E1ILN2-F1
#
_cell.length_a   1.000
_cell.length_b   1.000
_cell.length_c   1.000
_cell.angle_alpha   90.00
_cell.angle_beta   90.00
_cell.angle_gamma   90.00
#
_symmetry.space_group_name_H-M   'P 1'
#
loop_
_entity.id
_entity.type
_entity.pdbx_description
1 polymer ?
#
loop_
_entity_poly.entity_id
_entity_poly.type
_entity_poly.pdbx_seq_one_letter_code
_entity_poly.pdbx_strand_id
1 'polypeptide(L)'
;MKSHLRSFGIGAACVLGTAAWANDVHVEGADGYFYEVYNPAAQELVGEVIPRRSDWFFFDGERIPRLHFAEFDDAATSERLVSTSPAVLGWEALEADTVDLGEAISLNTEMGTAWVAKHTGAMTLQRHDYAKGVSHIQTADDAVSRALEVLAVSGIVHLVPHETLDVVSVASIRRAAWVETSPGRVEAVSFMDRMGNLVETFKSSYVVTFGRRYRGIPIMGSTLTVRLDAEGQLASMMVH
;
A
#
# COMPACT_ATOMS: atom_id res chain seq x y z
N MET A 1 9.00 18.75 -30.77
CA MET A 1 8.44 19.55 -29.67
C MET A 1 7.77 18.58 -28.71
N LYS A 2 8.49 18.11 -27.68
CA LYS A 2 8.00 17.08 -26.75
C LYS A 2 7.23 17.76 -25.62
N SER A 3 5.94 17.44 -25.51
CA SER A 3 5.09 17.85 -24.40
C SER A 3 5.40 16.97 -23.18
N HIS A 4 5.90 17.58 -22.11
CA HIS A 4 6.00 16.93 -20.80
C HIS A 4 4.65 17.04 -20.10
N LEU A 5 4.01 15.90 -19.84
CA LEU A 5 2.89 15.81 -18.90
C LEU A 5 3.43 16.02 -17.48
N ARG A 6 2.93 17.07 -16.82
CA ARG A 6 3.12 17.33 -15.40
C ARG A 6 2.12 16.48 -14.63
N SER A 7 2.57 15.63 -13.72
CA SER A 7 1.72 15.10 -12.66
C SER A 7 1.75 16.07 -11.47
N PHE A 8 0.58 16.56 -11.08
CA PHE A 8 0.32 17.22 -9.80
C PHE A 8 -0.46 16.22 -8.94
N GLY A 9 0.02 15.95 -7.73
CA GLY A 9 -0.67 15.09 -6.75
C GLY A 9 -1.73 15.84 -5.95
N ILE A 10 -2.38 15.15 -5.01
CA ILE A 10 -2.90 15.68 -3.73
C ILE A 10 -2.94 14.51 -2.72
N GLY A 11 -2.39 14.76 -1.54
CA GLY A 11 -2.58 13.94 -0.33
C GLY A 11 -2.40 14.87 0.87
N ALA A 12 -3.43 15.67 1.15
CA ALA A 12 -3.43 16.62 2.26
C ALA A 12 -3.61 15.89 3.59
N ALA A 13 -2.70 16.11 4.54
CA ALA A 13 -2.98 15.99 5.96
C ALA A 13 -2.40 17.23 6.65
N CYS A 14 -3.27 18.19 6.93
CA CYS A 14 -2.95 19.33 7.78
C CYS A 14 -2.86 18.84 9.24
N VAL A 15 -1.65 18.66 9.74
CA VAL A 15 -1.31 18.87 11.16
C VAL A 15 0.03 19.58 11.16
N LEU A 16 0.04 20.79 11.73
CA LEU A 16 1.16 21.71 11.95
C LEU A 16 2.56 21.17 11.57
N GLY A 17 3.12 21.67 10.46
CA GLY A 17 4.57 21.67 10.20
C GLY A 17 5.18 20.47 9.46
N THR A 18 4.44 19.44 9.05
CA THR A 18 5.02 18.31 8.30
C THR A 18 4.66 18.34 6.81
N ALA A 19 5.67 18.47 5.95
CA ALA A 19 5.51 18.25 4.52
C ALA A 19 5.85 16.78 4.20
N ALA A 20 4.85 15.94 3.95
CA ALA A 20 5.05 14.57 3.50
C ALA A 20 5.10 14.54 1.97
N TRP A 21 6.25 14.16 1.41
CA TRP A 21 6.43 13.94 -0.02
C TRP A 21 6.57 12.43 -0.26
N ALA A 22 5.58 11.81 -0.88
CA ALA A 22 5.72 10.48 -1.45
C ALA A 22 6.40 10.65 -2.81
N ASN A 23 7.74 10.70 -2.80
CA ASN A 23 8.50 10.56 -4.03
C ASN A 23 8.72 9.06 -4.26
N ASP A 24 8.62 8.58 -5.50
CA ASP A 24 9.16 7.29 -5.95
C ASP A 24 10.68 7.33 -5.80
N VAL A 25 11.18 7.26 -4.57
CA VAL A 25 12.61 7.22 -4.29
C VAL A 25 13.04 5.78 -4.46
N HIS A 26 13.79 5.53 -5.52
CA HIS A 26 14.51 4.29 -5.76
C HIS A 26 15.18 3.81 -4.46
N VAL A 27 14.80 2.63 -3.98
CA VAL A 27 15.39 2.03 -2.79
C VAL A 27 16.68 1.34 -3.23
N GLU A 28 17.82 1.74 -2.66
CA GLU A 28 19.11 1.05 -2.89
C GLU A 28 18.97 -0.45 -2.59
N GLY A 29 19.48 -1.30 -3.49
CA GLY A 29 19.39 -2.76 -3.42
C GLY A 29 18.26 -3.39 -4.23
N ALA A 30 17.45 -2.61 -4.96
CA ALA A 30 16.36 -3.12 -5.78
C ALA A 30 16.82 -3.68 -7.16
N ASP A 31 18.07 -4.12 -7.32
CA ASP A 31 18.64 -4.54 -8.61
C ASP A 31 18.28 -5.98 -9.03
N GLY A 32 17.48 -6.68 -8.21
CA GLY A 32 17.01 -8.04 -8.46
C GLY A 32 15.76 -8.10 -9.35
N TYR A 33 15.65 -9.18 -10.15
CA TYR A 33 14.44 -9.51 -10.91
C TYR A 33 13.32 -10.11 -10.02
N PHE A 34 13.62 -10.41 -8.76
CA PHE A 34 12.73 -11.06 -7.80
C PHE A 34 13.13 -10.72 -6.36
N TYR A 35 12.23 -10.99 -5.42
CA TYR A 35 12.45 -10.95 -3.97
C TYR A 35 12.35 -12.37 -3.39
N GLU A 36 13.25 -12.73 -2.48
CA GLU A 36 13.15 -13.99 -1.73
C GLU A 36 12.06 -13.89 -0.65
N VAL A 37 11.31 -14.97 -0.46
CA VAL A 37 10.19 -15.04 0.49
C VAL A 37 10.52 -16.11 1.53
N TYR A 38 10.71 -15.70 2.79
CA TYR A 38 11.08 -16.62 3.87
C TYR A 38 9.93 -16.99 4.81
N ASN A 39 8.86 -16.17 4.86
CA ASN A 39 7.72 -16.42 5.73
C ASN A 39 6.87 -17.58 5.15
N PRO A 40 6.58 -18.65 5.91
CA PRO A 40 5.84 -19.81 5.38
C PRO A 40 4.43 -19.50 4.85
N ALA A 41 3.69 -18.59 5.51
CA ALA A 41 2.36 -18.20 5.05
C ALA A 41 2.45 -17.37 3.74
N ALA A 42 3.47 -16.52 3.62
CA ALA A 42 3.75 -15.81 2.37
C ALA A 42 4.19 -16.78 1.26
N GLN A 43 4.99 -17.81 1.59
CA GLN A 43 5.41 -18.84 0.64
C GLN A 43 4.22 -19.67 0.13
N GLU A 44 3.21 -19.92 0.95
CA GLU A 44 1.97 -20.56 0.51
C GLU A 44 1.22 -19.70 -0.52
N LEU A 45 1.27 -18.37 -0.37
CA LEU A 45 0.62 -17.43 -1.28
C LEU A 45 1.36 -17.25 -2.62
N VAL A 46 2.68 -17.11 -2.60
CA VAL A 46 3.46 -16.72 -3.81
C VAL A 46 4.62 -17.65 -4.17
N GLY A 47 4.94 -18.64 -3.35
CA GLY A 47 6.14 -19.48 -3.46
C GLY A 47 7.37 -18.90 -2.78
N GLU A 48 8.53 -19.52 -2.99
CA GLU A 48 9.82 -19.12 -2.38
C GLU A 48 10.36 -17.78 -2.89
N VAL A 49 9.85 -17.30 -4.04
CA VAL A 49 10.24 -16.03 -4.65
C VAL A 49 9.02 -15.30 -5.22
N ILE A 50 9.01 -13.97 -5.16
CA ILE A 50 8.06 -13.14 -5.90
C ILE A 50 8.79 -12.32 -6.97
N PRO A 51 8.39 -12.39 -8.25
CA PRO A 51 9.03 -11.61 -9.29
C PRO A 51 8.77 -10.11 -9.10
N ARG A 52 9.74 -9.29 -9.45
CA ARG A 52 9.51 -7.87 -9.70
C ARG A 52 8.88 -7.72 -11.08
N ARG A 53 7.90 -6.82 -11.22
CA ARG A 53 7.22 -6.60 -12.49
C ARG A 53 8.23 -6.14 -13.54
N SER A 54 8.51 -7.01 -14.52
CA SER A 54 9.25 -6.67 -15.72
C SER A 54 8.32 -6.17 -16.81
N ASP A 55 8.81 -5.25 -17.65
CA ASP A 55 8.09 -4.74 -18.83
C ASP A 55 7.98 -5.78 -19.97
N TRP A 56 8.66 -6.92 -19.85
CA TRP A 56 8.76 -7.95 -20.89
C TRP A 56 7.84 -9.13 -20.59
N PHE A 57 6.87 -9.36 -21.46
CA PHE A 57 6.00 -10.53 -21.42
C PHE A 57 5.88 -11.14 -22.83
N PHE A 58 5.93 -12.47 -22.90
CA PHE A 58 5.70 -13.22 -24.13
C PHE A 58 4.23 -13.65 -24.20
N PHE A 59 3.67 -13.57 -25.39
CA PHE A 59 2.26 -13.82 -25.63
C PHE A 59 2.07 -14.94 -26.65
N ASP A 60 1.10 -15.81 -26.36
CA ASP A 60 0.52 -16.74 -27.32
C ASP A 60 -0.98 -16.43 -27.45
N GLY A 61 -1.42 -16.17 -28.69
CA GLY A 61 -2.74 -15.67 -29.11
C GLY A 61 -3.94 -16.38 -28.53
N GLU A 62 -3.79 -17.65 -28.19
CA GLU A 62 -4.91 -18.56 -27.97
C GLU A 62 -5.44 -18.56 -26.52
N ARG A 63 -4.90 -17.71 -25.62
CA ARG A 63 -5.16 -17.81 -24.17
C ARG A 63 -5.49 -16.49 -23.47
N ILE A 64 -6.00 -15.48 -24.17
CA ILE A 64 -6.46 -14.24 -23.53
C ILE A 64 -7.72 -14.52 -22.71
N PRO A 65 -7.75 -14.24 -21.39
CA PRO A 65 -8.98 -14.34 -20.62
C PRO A 65 -10.03 -13.40 -21.17
N ARG A 66 -11.27 -13.89 -21.32
CA ARG A 66 -12.41 -13.03 -21.65
C ARG A 66 -12.71 -12.14 -20.44
N LEU A 67 -12.81 -10.84 -20.67
CA LEU A 67 -13.27 -9.87 -19.67
C LEU A 67 -14.67 -10.27 -19.20
N HIS A 68 -14.81 -10.55 -17.91
CA HIS A 68 -16.09 -10.76 -17.26
C HIS A 68 -16.43 -9.50 -16.47
N PHE A 69 -17.50 -8.81 -16.87
CA PHE A 69 -18.06 -7.73 -16.07
C PHE A 69 -18.97 -8.38 -15.04
N ALA A 70 -18.58 -8.33 -13.76
CA ALA A 70 -19.48 -8.70 -12.68
C ALA A 70 -20.56 -7.63 -12.53
N GLU A 71 -21.80 -8.04 -12.31
CA GLU A 71 -22.85 -7.10 -11.91
C GLU A 71 -22.55 -6.54 -10.52
N PHE A 72 -22.89 -5.27 -10.35
CA PHE A 72 -22.64 -4.57 -9.10
C PHE A 72 -23.72 -4.91 -8.07
N ASP A 73 -23.31 -5.28 -6.86
CA ASP A 73 -24.18 -5.56 -5.72
C ASP A 73 -23.70 -4.78 -4.48
N ASP A 74 -24.54 -3.85 -4.01
CA ASP A 74 -24.31 -3.04 -2.81
C ASP A 74 -24.12 -3.92 -1.56
N ALA A 75 -24.87 -5.02 -1.44
CA ALA A 75 -24.80 -5.89 -0.28
C ALA A 75 -23.45 -6.63 -0.24
N ALA A 76 -23.06 -7.26 -1.35
CA ALA A 76 -21.75 -7.91 -1.47
C ALA A 76 -20.59 -6.93 -1.29
N THR A 77 -20.76 -5.68 -1.74
CA THR A 77 -19.77 -4.62 -1.60
C THR A 77 -19.60 -4.17 -0.15
N SER A 78 -20.72 -3.99 0.56
CA SER A 78 -20.72 -3.70 2.00
C SER A 78 -20.11 -4.86 2.81
N GLU A 79 -20.47 -6.10 2.50
CA GLU A 79 -19.93 -7.29 3.16
C GLU A 79 -18.40 -7.40 2.97
N ARG A 80 -17.91 -7.14 1.75
CA ARG A 80 -16.48 -7.10 1.46
C ARG A 80 -15.75 -6.01 2.25
N LEU A 81 -16.34 -4.81 2.35
CA LEU A 81 -15.79 -3.72 3.14
C LEU A 81 -15.67 -4.12 4.62
N VAL A 82 -16.75 -4.64 5.21
CA VAL A 82 -16.79 -5.04 6.62
C VAL A 82 -15.83 -6.19 6.90
N SER A 83 -15.81 -7.23 6.07
CA SER A 83 -14.94 -8.41 6.27
C SER A 83 -13.46 -8.08 6.12
N THR A 84 -13.10 -7.10 5.29
CA THR A 84 -11.69 -6.70 5.08
C THR A 84 -11.21 -5.67 6.11
N SER A 85 -12.12 -4.89 6.70
CA SER A 85 -11.78 -3.79 7.61
C SER A 85 -10.93 -4.18 8.83
N PRO A 86 -11.13 -5.34 9.49
CA PRO A 86 -10.34 -5.75 10.64
C PRO A 86 -8.83 -5.83 10.40
N ALA A 87 -8.40 -6.11 9.17
CA ALA A 87 -6.98 -6.20 8.85
C ALA A 87 -6.23 -4.87 9.09
N VAL A 88 -6.91 -3.73 8.91
CA VAL A 88 -6.32 -2.38 9.06
C VAL A 88 -6.87 -1.65 10.28
N LEU A 89 -8.18 -1.75 10.52
CA LEU A 89 -8.89 -0.96 11.52
C LEU A 89 -9.09 -1.68 12.87
N GLY A 90 -8.73 -2.97 12.95
CA GLY A 90 -8.97 -3.81 14.11
C GLY A 90 -10.38 -4.41 14.18
N TRP A 91 -10.59 -5.36 15.08
CA TRP A 91 -11.83 -6.14 15.16
C TRP A 91 -13.09 -5.32 15.47
N GLU A 92 -12.93 -4.16 16.09
CA GLU A 92 -14.02 -3.19 16.33
C GLU A 92 -14.70 -2.75 15.04
N ALA A 93 -14.02 -2.83 13.89
CA ALA A 93 -14.63 -2.53 12.60
C ALA A 93 -15.78 -3.47 12.21
N LEU A 94 -15.91 -4.65 12.84
CA LEU A 94 -17.05 -5.54 12.62
C LEU A 94 -18.35 -5.01 13.26
N GLU A 95 -18.24 -4.11 14.23
CA GLU A 95 -19.36 -3.52 14.96
C GLU A 95 -19.76 -2.15 14.42
N ALA A 96 -18.97 -1.58 13.51
CA ALA A 96 -19.20 -0.26 12.95
C ALA A 96 -20.27 -0.28 11.86
N ASP A 97 -21.15 0.73 11.88
CA ASP A 97 -22.15 0.93 10.84
C ASP A 97 -21.50 1.41 9.54
N THR A 98 -22.03 0.92 8.42
CA THR A 98 -21.68 1.43 7.10
C THR A 98 -22.54 2.62 6.72
N VAL A 99 -21.95 3.59 6.02
CA VAL A 99 -22.62 4.80 5.53
C VAL A 99 -22.53 4.85 4.02
N ASP A 100 -23.68 4.92 3.36
CA ASP A 100 -23.80 5.15 1.93
C ASP A 100 -23.49 6.62 1.59
N LEU A 101 -22.51 6.84 0.72
CA LEU A 101 -22.06 8.16 0.25
C LEU A 101 -22.46 8.40 -1.22
N GLY A 102 -23.43 7.65 -1.75
CA GLY A 102 -23.84 7.68 -3.15
C GLY A 102 -23.02 6.71 -3.98
N GLU A 103 -21.82 7.12 -4.40
CA GLU A 103 -20.92 6.33 -5.26
C GLU A 103 -19.99 5.37 -4.49
N ALA A 104 -20.04 5.41 -3.15
CA ALA A 104 -19.20 4.62 -2.28
C ALA A 104 -19.94 4.23 -1.00
N ILE A 105 -19.49 3.16 -0.36
CA ILE A 105 -19.88 2.77 0.99
C ILE A 105 -18.67 3.02 1.89
N SER A 106 -18.88 3.68 3.03
CA SER A 106 -17.82 3.98 3.99
C SER A 106 -18.08 3.34 5.34
N LEU A 107 -17.00 3.09 6.08
CA LEU A 107 -16.99 2.58 7.44
C LEU A 107 -15.96 3.39 8.21
N ASN A 108 -16.36 3.99 9.33
CA ASN A 108 -15.48 4.80 10.16
C ASN A 108 -15.44 4.23 11.58
N THR A 109 -14.24 4.15 12.14
CA THR A 109 -14.01 3.77 13.53
C THR A 109 -13.16 4.84 14.21
N GLU A 110 -12.94 4.73 15.52
CA GLU A 110 -11.97 5.59 16.21
C GLU A 110 -10.54 5.37 15.68
N MET A 111 -10.24 4.16 15.21
CA MET A 111 -8.92 3.77 14.73
C MET A 111 -8.63 4.22 13.29
N GLY A 112 -9.65 4.46 12.47
CA GLY A 112 -9.47 4.86 11.09
C GLY A 112 -10.72 4.86 10.23
N THR A 113 -10.49 4.94 8.92
CA THR A 113 -11.54 5.00 7.90
C THR A 113 -11.30 3.94 6.83
N ALA A 114 -12.38 3.32 6.38
CA ALA A 114 -12.42 2.50 5.20
C ALA A 114 -13.55 2.94 4.27
N TRP A 115 -13.37 2.77 2.97
CA TRP A 115 -14.43 2.94 1.99
C TRP A 115 -14.19 2.07 0.77
N VAL A 116 -15.28 1.71 0.10
CA VAL A 116 -15.28 0.96 -1.15
C VAL A 116 -16.12 1.70 -2.17
N ALA A 117 -15.57 1.92 -3.36
CA ALA A 117 -16.29 2.46 -4.50
C ALA A 117 -17.25 1.39 -5.02
N LYS A 118 -18.52 1.77 -5.19
CA LYS A 118 -19.56 0.88 -5.65
C LYS A 118 -19.23 0.32 -7.05
N HIS A 119 -19.13 1.19 -8.03
CA HIS A 119 -18.94 0.83 -9.45
C HIS A 119 -17.67 0.00 -9.77
N THR A 120 -16.63 0.03 -8.94
CA THR A 120 -15.36 -0.70 -9.20
C THR A 120 -15.03 -1.76 -8.17
N GLY A 121 -15.64 -1.71 -6.97
CA GLY A 121 -15.17 -2.49 -5.83
C GLY A 121 -13.77 -2.08 -5.34
N ALA A 122 -13.21 -0.98 -5.86
CA ALA A 122 -11.94 -0.43 -5.40
C ALA A 122 -12.09 0.04 -3.96
N MET A 123 -11.14 -0.31 -3.10
CA MET A 123 -11.29 -0.17 -1.66
C MET A 123 -10.07 0.51 -1.07
N THR A 124 -10.29 1.46 -0.16
CA THR A 124 -9.22 2.11 0.61
C THR A 124 -9.52 1.93 2.09
N LEU A 125 -8.52 1.51 2.85
CA LEU A 125 -8.58 1.41 4.30
C LEU A 125 -7.35 2.06 4.90
N GLN A 126 -7.52 2.82 5.97
CA GLN A 126 -6.44 3.63 6.53
C GLN A 126 -6.67 3.91 8.01
N ARG A 127 -5.65 3.62 8.83
CA ARG A 127 -5.60 4.05 10.23
C ARG A 127 -5.44 5.57 10.34
N HIS A 128 -5.81 6.16 11.47
CA HIS A 128 -5.55 7.59 11.72
C HIS A 128 -4.11 7.87 12.22
N ASP A 129 -3.48 6.90 12.88
CA ASP A 129 -2.26 7.09 13.67
C ASP A 129 -0.95 6.61 13.02
N TYR A 130 -0.99 6.15 11.77
CA TYR A 130 0.09 5.49 11.01
C TYR A 130 1.38 6.30 10.73
N ALA A 131 1.46 7.53 11.20
CA ALA A 131 2.37 8.55 10.66
C ALA A 131 3.43 9.00 11.68
N LYS A 132 4.04 8.08 12.43
CA LYS A 132 4.93 8.43 13.55
C LYS A 132 6.27 7.71 13.45
N GLY A 133 7.36 8.44 13.64
CA GLY A 133 8.67 7.85 13.96
C GLY A 133 9.58 7.45 12.78
N VAL A 134 10.83 7.15 13.15
CA VAL A 134 11.87 6.64 12.24
C VAL A 134 11.61 5.17 11.95
N SER A 135 11.52 4.82 10.66
CA SER A 135 11.09 3.50 10.20
C SER A 135 11.99 2.35 10.65
N HIS A 136 11.37 1.45 11.38
CA HIS A 136 11.30 -0.02 11.34
C HIS A 136 12.17 -0.72 10.31
N ILE A 137 11.74 -0.47 9.08
CA ILE A 137 12.07 -1.23 7.90
C ILE A 137 13.43 -0.77 7.37
N GLN A 138 14.34 -1.72 7.19
CA GLN A 138 15.71 -1.43 6.80
C GLN A 138 15.89 -1.38 5.28
N THR A 139 15.31 -2.35 4.57
CA THR A 139 15.51 -2.57 3.12
C THR A 139 14.20 -2.67 2.35
N ALA A 140 14.26 -2.67 1.02
CA ALA A 140 13.10 -2.98 0.19
C ALA A 140 12.61 -4.42 0.45
N ASP A 141 13.53 -5.37 0.62
CA ASP A 141 13.20 -6.79 0.84
C ASP A 141 12.44 -7.00 2.16
N ASP A 142 12.84 -6.29 3.22
CA ASP A 142 12.14 -6.28 4.50
C ASP A 142 10.73 -5.69 4.35
N ALA A 143 10.56 -4.62 3.58
CA ALA A 143 9.24 -4.05 3.28
C ALA A 143 8.35 -5.04 2.53
N VAL A 144 8.87 -5.68 1.47
CA VAL A 144 8.14 -6.66 0.66
C VAL A 144 7.76 -7.88 1.50
N SER A 145 8.69 -8.38 2.30
CA SER A 145 8.47 -9.55 3.17
C SER A 145 7.32 -9.29 4.16
N ARG A 146 7.35 -8.14 4.86
CA ARG A 146 6.30 -7.75 5.81
C ARG A 146 4.96 -7.51 5.10
N ALA A 147 4.99 -6.87 3.93
CA ALA A 147 3.77 -6.64 3.17
C ALA A 147 3.13 -7.96 2.70
N LEU A 148 3.93 -8.94 2.24
CA LEU A 148 3.44 -10.27 1.88
C LEU A 148 2.88 -11.03 3.09
N GLU A 149 3.52 -10.94 4.25
CA GLU A 149 3.01 -11.54 5.48
C GLU A 149 1.63 -10.99 5.84
N VAL A 150 1.45 -9.67 5.74
CA VAL A 150 0.14 -9.04 5.92
C VAL A 150 -0.90 -9.59 4.94
N LEU A 151 -0.55 -9.72 3.65
CA LEU A 151 -1.47 -10.26 2.65
C LEU A 151 -1.85 -11.71 2.91
N ALA A 152 -0.89 -12.53 3.33
CA ALA A 152 -1.12 -13.94 3.65
C ALA A 152 -2.01 -14.10 4.89
N VAL A 153 -1.75 -13.34 5.96
CA VAL A 153 -2.52 -13.44 7.22
C VAL A 153 -3.92 -12.87 7.09
N SER A 154 -4.08 -11.77 6.34
CA SER A 154 -5.37 -11.12 6.18
C SER A 154 -6.33 -11.87 5.26
N GLY A 155 -5.82 -12.77 4.42
CA GLY A 155 -6.63 -13.51 3.44
C GLY A 155 -7.26 -12.62 2.36
N ILE A 156 -6.82 -11.36 2.23
CA ILE A 156 -7.44 -10.38 1.33
C ILE A 156 -7.17 -10.73 -0.14
N VAL A 157 -6.08 -11.44 -0.41
CA VAL A 157 -5.73 -11.92 -1.74
C VAL A 157 -6.00 -13.41 -1.86
N HIS A 158 -6.85 -13.74 -2.81
CA HIS A 158 -7.03 -15.11 -3.27
C HIS A 158 -6.62 -15.21 -4.74
N LEU A 159 -5.64 -16.06 -5.03
CA LEU A 159 -5.21 -16.34 -6.39
C LEU A 159 -6.00 -17.54 -6.93
N VAL A 160 -6.65 -17.35 -8.08
CA VAL A 160 -7.32 -18.47 -8.77
C VAL A 160 -6.29 -19.23 -9.62
N PRO A 161 -6.62 -20.43 -10.16
CA PRO A 161 -5.69 -21.17 -10.99
C PRO A 161 -5.11 -20.33 -12.12
N HIS A 162 -3.78 -20.39 -12.24
CA HIS A 162 -2.95 -19.62 -13.18
C HIS A 162 -2.75 -18.14 -12.86
N GLU A 163 -3.23 -17.63 -11.73
CA GLU A 163 -2.85 -16.31 -11.26
C GLU A 163 -1.59 -16.34 -10.41
N THR A 164 -0.80 -15.28 -10.54
CA THR A 164 0.36 -15.01 -9.69
C THR A 164 0.38 -13.55 -9.29
N LEU A 165 1.16 -13.21 -8.26
CA LEU A 165 1.48 -11.84 -7.91
C LEU A 165 2.88 -11.45 -8.38
N ASP A 166 3.07 -10.17 -8.65
CA ASP A 166 4.37 -9.56 -8.80
C ASP A 166 4.47 -8.24 -8.02
N VAL A 167 5.68 -7.85 -7.67
CA VAL A 167 5.95 -6.55 -7.04
C VAL A 167 6.06 -5.48 -8.13
N VAL A 168 5.12 -4.55 -8.16
CA VAL A 168 5.07 -3.43 -9.10
C VAL A 168 6.02 -2.33 -8.67
N SER A 169 5.96 -1.94 -7.38
CA SER A 169 6.80 -0.88 -6.84
C SER A 169 7.03 -1.04 -5.34
N VAL A 170 8.16 -0.51 -4.88
CA VAL A 170 8.49 -0.34 -3.47
C VAL A 170 8.97 1.09 -3.30
N ALA A 171 8.32 1.86 -2.44
CA ALA A 171 8.65 3.24 -2.15
C ALA A 171 8.76 3.46 -0.63
N SER A 172 9.57 4.44 -0.23
CA SER A 172 9.62 4.90 1.16
C SER A 172 9.20 6.36 1.23
N ILE A 173 8.42 6.71 2.24
CA ILE A 173 8.01 8.09 2.49
C ILE A 173 9.03 8.69 3.45
N ARG A 174 9.69 9.76 3.00
CA ARG A 174 10.64 10.51 3.82
C ARG A 174 9.94 11.71 4.45
N ARG A 175 10.31 11.98 5.70
CA ARG A 175 9.83 13.12 6.47
C ARG A 175 10.99 13.95 6.99
N ALA A 176 10.74 15.23 7.06
CA ALA A 176 11.50 16.22 7.79
C ALA A 176 10.49 17.19 8.42
N ALA A 177 10.86 17.82 9.52
CA ALA A 177 10.04 18.83 10.15
C ALA A 177 10.90 20.05 10.48
N TRP A 178 10.24 21.20 10.55
CA TRP A 178 10.87 22.46 10.89
C TRP A 178 10.01 23.21 11.91
N VAL A 179 10.64 23.99 12.75
CA VAL A 179 9.99 24.81 13.76
C VAL A 179 10.51 26.25 13.68
N GLU A 180 9.60 27.20 13.79
CA GLU A 180 9.98 28.61 13.93
C GLU A 180 10.44 28.87 15.37
N THR A 181 11.72 29.18 15.56
CA THR A 181 12.31 29.40 16.90
C THR A 181 12.26 30.87 17.32
N SER A 182 12.13 31.77 16.35
CA SER A 182 11.86 33.19 16.54
C SER A 182 11.23 33.77 15.26
N PRO A 183 10.55 34.93 15.27
CA PRO A 183 9.94 35.51 14.08
C PRO A 183 10.91 35.58 12.88
N GLY A 184 10.59 34.85 11.82
CA GLY A 184 11.40 34.75 10.60
C GLY A 184 12.58 33.77 10.64
N ARG A 185 12.79 33.03 11.74
CA ARG A 185 13.85 32.03 11.87
C ARG A 185 13.26 30.64 12.01
N VAL A 186 13.51 29.81 11.01
CA VAL A 186 13.06 28.42 10.94
C VAL A 186 14.25 27.49 11.07
N GLU A 187 14.16 26.51 11.98
CA GLU A 187 15.19 25.49 12.21
C GLU A 187 14.64 24.09 11.97
N ALA A 188 15.49 23.19 11.48
CA ALA A 188 15.13 21.79 11.33
C ALA A 188 14.95 21.13 12.71
N VAL A 189 13.95 20.28 12.84
CA VAL A 189 13.76 19.44 14.02
C VAL A 189 14.61 18.18 13.85
N SER A 190 15.42 17.88 14.86
CA SER A 190 16.17 16.63 14.92
C SER A 190 15.36 15.52 15.56
N PHE A 191 15.46 14.32 14.98
CA PHE A 191 14.82 13.08 15.43
C PHE A 191 15.90 12.10 15.85
N MET A 192 15.59 11.23 16.81
CA MET A 192 16.50 10.14 17.16
C MET A 192 16.27 8.96 16.21
N ASP A 193 17.31 8.52 15.52
CA ASP A 193 17.28 7.27 14.78
C ASP A 193 17.44 6.06 15.73
N ARG A 194 17.38 4.86 15.16
CA ARG A 194 17.53 3.61 15.93
C ARG A 194 18.91 3.40 16.55
N MET A 195 19.93 4.04 16.02
CA MET A 195 21.30 3.95 16.51
C MET A 195 21.59 5.01 17.58
N GLY A 196 20.60 5.84 17.91
CA GLY A 196 20.78 6.96 18.83
C GLY A 196 21.46 8.17 18.20
N ASN A 197 21.48 8.26 16.86
CA ASN A 197 21.97 9.44 16.15
C ASN A 197 20.84 10.43 15.93
N LEU A 198 21.18 11.72 15.96
CA LEU A 198 20.26 12.79 15.55
C LEU A 198 20.22 12.89 14.03
N VAL A 199 19.02 12.83 13.46
CA VAL A 199 18.75 12.96 12.02
C VAL A 199 17.66 14.00 11.77
N GLU A 200 17.81 14.81 10.72
CA GLU A 200 16.83 15.84 10.35
C GLU A 200 15.84 15.34 9.28
N THR A 201 16.18 14.25 8.60
CA THR A 201 15.32 13.58 7.61
C THR A 201 15.35 12.08 7.87
N PHE A 202 14.18 11.44 7.84
CA PHE A 202 14.04 10.01 8.10
C PHE A 202 12.97 9.38 7.21
N LYS A 203 13.07 8.06 6.98
CA LYS A 203 11.97 7.27 6.38
C LYS A 203 10.92 7.03 7.45
N SER A 204 9.66 7.34 7.21
CA SER A 204 8.58 7.19 8.20
C SER A 204 7.62 6.03 7.91
N SER A 205 7.59 5.56 6.66
CA SER A 205 6.69 4.50 6.23
C SER A 205 7.16 3.95 4.88
N TYR A 206 6.76 2.74 4.54
CA TYR A 206 6.99 2.12 3.25
C TYR A 206 5.67 1.85 2.54
N VAL A 207 5.70 1.86 1.21
CA VAL A 207 4.59 1.55 0.34
C VAL A 207 5.05 0.46 -0.62
N VAL A 208 4.36 -0.68 -0.61
CA VAL A 208 4.62 -1.81 -1.49
C VAL A 208 3.38 -2.01 -2.35
N THR A 209 3.55 -1.98 -3.67
CA THR A 209 2.47 -2.20 -4.62
C THR A 209 2.66 -3.56 -5.28
N PHE A 210 1.66 -4.42 -5.16
CA PHE A 210 1.56 -5.68 -5.85
C PHE A 210 0.62 -5.57 -7.03
N GLY A 211 0.85 -6.38 -8.05
CA GLY A 211 -0.05 -6.50 -9.17
C GLY A 211 -0.33 -7.97 -9.48
N ARG A 212 -1.47 -8.23 -10.11
CA ARG A 212 -1.83 -9.59 -10.52
C ARG A 212 -1.31 -9.89 -11.91
N ARG A 213 -0.99 -11.16 -12.13
CA ARG A 213 -0.74 -11.76 -13.43
C ARG A 213 -1.71 -12.91 -13.65
N TYR A 214 -2.13 -13.11 -14.88
CA TYR A 214 -2.79 -14.34 -15.31
C TYR A 214 -1.93 -15.02 -16.37
N ARG A 215 -1.48 -16.25 -16.12
CA ARG A 215 -0.57 -17.00 -17.01
C ARG A 215 0.68 -16.19 -17.38
N GLY A 216 1.23 -15.46 -16.41
CA GLY A 216 2.41 -14.61 -16.59
C GLY A 216 2.15 -13.23 -17.21
N ILE A 217 0.92 -12.94 -17.65
CA ILE A 217 0.56 -11.66 -18.27
C ILE A 217 0.05 -10.70 -17.18
N PRO A 218 0.63 -9.48 -17.04
CA PRO A 218 0.13 -8.48 -16.11
C PRO A 218 -1.32 -8.08 -16.38
N ILE A 219 -2.15 -8.08 -15.34
CA ILE A 219 -3.51 -7.54 -15.39
C ILE A 219 -3.43 -6.04 -15.06
N MET A 220 -3.64 -5.20 -16.07
CA MET A 220 -3.61 -3.75 -15.90
C MET A 220 -4.78 -3.27 -15.05
N GLY A 221 -4.52 -2.30 -14.17
CA GLY A 221 -5.51 -1.75 -13.24
C GLY A 221 -5.74 -2.61 -11.99
N SER A 222 -5.34 -3.88 -11.99
CA SER A 222 -5.48 -4.77 -10.82
C SER A 222 -4.23 -4.69 -9.94
N THR A 223 -4.27 -3.76 -8.98
CA THR A 223 -3.15 -3.51 -8.07
C THR A 223 -3.61 -3.45 -6.63
N LEU A 224 -2.74 -3.92 -5.74
CA LEU A 224 -2.91 -3.87 -4.30
C LEU A 224 -1.73 -3.14 -3.68
N THR A 225 -2.01 -2.00 -3.07
CA THR A 225 -1.00 -1.18 -2.41
C THR A 225 -1.10 -1.37 -0.91
N VAL A 226 -0.01 -1.82 -0.30
CA VAL A 226 0.16 -1.99 1.14
C VAL A 226 1.07 -0.88 1.64
N ARG A 227 0.61 -0.12 2.63
CA ARG A 227 1.45 0.82 3.37
C ARG A 227 1.79 0.25 4.73
N LEU A 228 3.07 0.27 5.06
CA LEU A 228 3.59 -0.10 6.36
C LEU A 228 3.99 1.18 7.11
N ASP A 229 3.62 1.28 8.39
CA ASP A 229 4.05 2.37 9.27
C ASP A 229 5.55 2.26 9.63
N ALA A 230 6.00 3.11 10.56
CA ALA A 230 7.38 3.07 11.00
C ALA A 230 7.69 1.79 11.75
N GLU A 231 6.75 1.06 12.32
CA GLU A 231 7.01 -0.20 13.04
C GLU A 231 6.99 -1.40 12.08
N GLY A 232 6.58 -1.17 10.84
CA GLY A 232 6.39 -2.19 9.83
C GLY A 232 5.05 -2.90 9.94
N GLN A 233 4.08 -2.30 10.63
CA GLN A 233 2.70 -2.78 10.73
C GLN A 233 1.84 -2.20 9.61
N LEU A 234 0.74 -2.86 9.29
CA LEU A 234 -0.20 -2.37 8.28
C LEU A 234 -0.83 -1.04 8.72
N ALA A 235 -0.57 -0.01 7.92
CA ALA A 235 -1.07 1.35 8.13
C ALA A 235 -2.28 1.66 7.25
N SER A 236 -2.17 1.29 5.97
CA SER A 236 -3.24 1.48 4.99
C SER A 236 -3.13 0.45 3.89
N MET A 237 -4.27 0.17 3.26
CA MET A 237 -4.35 -0.71 2.11
C MET A 237 -5.25 -0.08 1.05
N MET A 238 -4.86 -0.20 -0.21
CA MET A 238 -5.65 0.29 -1.35
C MET A 238 -5.72 -0.81 -2.41
N VAL A 239 -6.94 -1.17 -2.79
CA VAL A 239 -7.25 -2.18 -3.80
C VAL A 239 -7.85 -1.47 -5.01
N HIS A 240 -7.28 -1.72 -6.19
CA HIS A 240 -7.77 -1.24 -7.48
C HIS A 240 -8.12 -2.41 -8.41
#